data_AF-A0A967TWQ1-F1
#
_entry.id   AF-A0A967TWQ1-F1
#
_cell.length_a   1.000
_cell.length_b   1.000
_cell.length_c   1.000
_cell.angle_alpha   90.00
_cell.angle_beta   90.00
_cell.angle_gamma   90.00
#
_symmetry.space_group_name_H-M   'P 1'
#
loop_
_entity.id
_entity.type
_entity.pdbx_description
1 polymer ?
#
loop_
_entity_poly.entity_id
_entity_poly.type
_entity_poly.pdbx_seq_one_letter_code
_entity_poly.pdbx_strand_id
1 'polypeptide(L)'
;IPTLYRIHESPDDMKVREFTKFARTLGLHLSANGGSPKWFGKVLAMVAGTPKEYIVNNILLRTMQRARYSPENVGHFGLAATYYTHFTSPIRRYPDLVVH
;
A
#
# COMPACT_ATOMS: atom_id res chain seq x y z
N ILE A 1 -4.44 -15.82 21.49
CA ILE A 1 -5.13 -16.74 20.55
C ILE A 1 -4.31 -16.76 19.27
N PRO A 2 -4.04 -17.92 18.65
CA PRO A 2 -3.45 -17.95 17.31
C PRO A 2 -4.38 -17.22 16.33
N THR A 3 -3.91 -16.18 15.66
CA THR A 3 -4.74 -15.33 14.80
C THR A 3 -3.97 -15.01 13.52
N LEU A 4 -4.66 -15.02 12.38
CA LEU A 4 -4.08 -14.63 11.11
C LEU A 4 -4.37 -13.15 10.84
N TYR A 5 -3.33 -12.35 10.70
CA TYR A 5 -3.43 -10.97 10.26
C TYR A 5 -3.48 -10.91 8.74
N ARG A 6 -4.26 -9.97 8.20
CA ARG A 6 -4.15 -9.58 6.80
C ARG A 6 -3.15 -8.44 6.74
N ILE A 7 -1.91 -8.76 6.43
CA ILE A 7 -0.82 -7.77 6.43
C ILE A 7 -0.60 -7.19 5.04
N HIS A 8 -0.12 -5.96 5.00
CA HIS A 8 0.40 -5.32 3.81
C HIS A 8 1.66 -4.55 4.21
N GLU A 9 2.81 -5.09 3.82
CA GLU A 9 4.11 -4.54 4.15
C GLU A 9 4.31 -3.15 3.52
N SER A 10 5.28 -2.41 4.08
CA SER A 10 5.76 -1.19 3.45
C SER A 10 6.38 -1.50 2.08
N PRO A 11 6.26 -0.57 1.11
CA PRO A 11 6.96 -0.66 -0.15
C PRO A 11 8.48 -0.83 0.03
N ASP A 12 9.10 -1.48 -0.94
CA ASP A 12 10.56 -1.57 -1.00
C ASP A 12 11.17 -0.19 -1.28
N ASP A 13 12.18 0.20 -0.49
CA ASP A 13 12.82 1.52 -0.60
C ASP A 13 13.40 1.80 -1.98
N MET A 14 13.94 0.79 -2.68
CA MET A 14 14.42 0.95 -4.05
C MET A 14 13.26 1.28 -4.98
N LYS A 15 12.13 0.56 -4.87
CA LYS A 15 10.93 0.84 -5.68
C LYS A 15 10.36 2.23 -5.40
N VAL A 16 10.41 2.69 -4.14
CA VAL A 16 10.00 4.07 -3.78
C VAL A 16 10.92 5.10 -4.43
N ARG A 17 12.23 4.86 -4.44
CA ARG A 17 13.21 5.74 -5.10
C ARG A 17 13.00 5.80 -6.60
N GLU A 18 12.78 4.66 -7.26
CA GLU A 18 12.48 4.57 -8.68
C GLU A 18 11.20 5.33 -9.04
N PHE A 19 10.13 5.10 -8.28
CA PHE A 19 8.87 5.84 -8.42
C PHE A 19 9.08 7.35 -8.26
N THR A 20 9.83 7.77 -7.24
CA THR A 20 10.10 9.19 -6.98
C THR A 20 10.89 9.82 -8.12
N LYS A 21 11.87 9.11 -8.68
CA LYS A 21 12.63 9.56 -9.86
C LYS A 21 11.72 9.73 -11.06
N PHE A 22 10.88 8.74 -11.35
CA PHE A 22 9.91 8.79 -12.46
C PHE A 22 8.89 9.93 -12.28
N ALA A 23 8.31 10.09 -11.10
CA ALA A 23 7.36 11.16 -10.83
C ALA A 23 7.99 12.55 -11.04
N ARG A 24 9.26 12.72 -10.65
CA ARG A 24 10.02 13.96 -10.91
C ARG A 24 10.25 14.22 -12.40
N THR A 25 10.47 13.19 -13.23
CA THR A 25 10.57 13.39 -14.69
C THR A 25 9.26 13.86 -15.31
N LEU A 26 8.13 13.59 -14.66
CA LEU A 26 6.81 14.12 -15.04
C LEU A 26 6.55 15.52 -14.49
N GLY A 27 7.53 16.16 -13.84
CA GLY A 27 7.40 17.50 -13.25
C GLY A 27 6.71 17.54 -11.89
N LEU A 28 6.60 16.41 -11.18
CA LEU A 28 6.08 16.39 -9.80
C LEU A 28 7.19 16.71 -8.79
N HIS A 29 6.96 17.73 -7.97
CA HIS A 29 7.88 18.12 -6.91
C HIS A 29 7.64 17.28 -5.65
N LEU A 30 8.30 16.12 -5.58
CA LEU A 30 8.19 15.20 -4.46
C LEU A 30 9.36 15.33 -3.47
N SER A 31 9.06 15.24 -2.17
CA SER A 31 10.06 15.20 -1.10
C SER A 31 10.98 13.99 -1.23
N ALA A 32 12.24 14.12 -0.80
CA ALA A 32 13.22 13.02 -0.81
C ALA A 32 12.86 11.89 0.16
N ASN A 33 12.23 12.23 1.29
CA ASN A 33 11.81 11.27 2.33
C ASN A 33 10.37 10.82 2.05
N GLY A 34 10.21 9.99 1.01
CA GLY A 34 8.92 9.42 0.60
C GLY A 34 8.59 8.09 1.28
N GLY A 35 7.53 7.43 0.79
CA GLY A 35 7.26 6.03 1.15
C GLY A 35 6.21 5.79 2.23
N SER A 36 5.72 6.83 2.94
CA SER A 36 4.60 6.66 3.89
C SER A 36 3.24 6.61 3.18
N PRO A 37 2.20 5.99 3.77
CA PRO A 37 0.85 5.98 3.17
C PRO A 37 0.31 7.39 2.90
N LYS A 38 0.54 8.32 3.84
CA LYS A 38 0.17 9.73 3.70
C LYS A 38 0.93 10.42 2.56
N TRP A 39 2.19 10.06 2.34
CA TRP A 39 2.97 10.58 1.23
C TRP A 39 2.38 10.14 -0.12
N PHE A 40 2.07 8.84 -0.28
CA PHE A 40 1.42 8.34 -1.50
C PHE A 40 0.05 8.99 -1.73
N GLY A 41 -0.75 9.18 -0.68
CA GLY A 41 -2.02 9.91 -0.77
C GLY A 41 -1.86 11.34 -1.29
N LYS A 42 -0.79 12.06 -0.88
CA LYS A 42 -0.47 13.38 -1.43
C LYS A 42 -0.10 13.32 -2.91
N VAL A 43 0.69 12.33 -3.33
CA VAL A 43 1.06 12.18 -4.75
C VAL A 43 -0.18 11.94 -5.62
N LEU A 44 -1.08 11.07 -5.17
CA LEU A 44 -2.36 10.81 -5.84
C LEU A 44 -3.20 12.09 -5.95
N ALA A 45 -3.29 12.87 -4.86
CA ALA A 45 -4.02 14.14 -4.86
C ALA A 45 -3.41 15.18 -5.82
N MET A 46 -2.09 15.19 -6.00
CA MET A 46 -1.41 16.11 -6.93
C MET A 46 -1.72 15.81 -8.41
N VAL A 47 -1.97 14.54 -8.75
CA VAL A 47 -2.18 14.12 -10.14
C VAL A 47 -3.64 13.94 -10.51
N ALA A 48 -4.54 13.94 -9.53
CA ALA A 48 -5.97 13.78 -9.74
C ALA A 48 -6.52 14.81 -10.75
N GLY A 49 -7.26 14.32 -11.76
CA GLY A 49 -7.82 15.14 -12.83
C GLY A 49 -6.82 15.62 -13.88
N THR A 50 -5.54 15.24 -13.77
CA THR A 50 -4.52 15.59 -14.77
C THR A 50 -4.32 14.45 -15.78
N PRO A 51 -3.80 14.73 -16.99
CA PRO A 51 -3.44 13.69 -17.96
C PRO A 51 -2.41 12.66 -17.44
N LYS A 52 -1.70 13.00 -16.36
CA LYS A 52 -0.65 12.16 -15.75
C LYS A 52 -1.22 11.16 -14.73
N GLU A 53 -2.49 11.31 -14.34
CA GLU A 53 -3.12 10.49 -13.30
C GLU A 53 -2.98 8.99 -13.57
N TYR A 54 -3.38 8.56 -14.77
CA TYR A 54 -3.40 7.13 -15.13
C TYR A 54 -2.01 6.48 -15.00
N ILE A 55 -0.97 7.14 -15.54
CA ILE A 55 0.37 6.57 -15.55
C ILE A 55 0.99 6.57 -14.14
N VAL A 56 0.77 7.63 -13.36
CA VAL A 56 1.28 7.74 -11.99
C VAL A 56 0.59 6.72 -11.08
N ASN A 57 -0.72 6.55 -11.19
CA ASN A 57 -1.48 5.58 -10.41
C ASN A 57 -0.99 4.15 -10.69
N ASN A 58 -0.78 3.80 -11.96
CA ASN A 58 -0.32 2.46 -12.34
C ASN A 58 1.07 2.13 -11.79
N ILE A 59 2.01 3.08 -11.86
CA ILE A 59 3.37 2.84 -11.37
C ILE A 59 3.38 2.83 -9.84
N LEU A 60 2.61 3.71 -9.20
CA LEU A 60 2.43 3.71 -7.75
C LEU A 60 1.92 2.36 -7.24
N LEU A 61 0.92 1.76 -7.90
CA LEU A 61 0.41 0.44 -7.54
C LEU A 61 1.49 -0.66 -7.65
N ARG A 62 2.41 -0.56 -8.62
CA ARG A 62 3.52 -1.51 -8.79
C ARG A 62 4.63 -1.34 -7.74
N THR A 63 4.72 -0.18 -7.11
CA THR A 63 5.61 0.07 -5.97
C THR A 63 5.12 -0.61 -4.70
N MET A 64 3.82 -0.88 -4.58
CA MET A 64 3.22 -1.51 -3.39
C MET A 64 3.53 -3.01 -3.29
N GLN A 65 3.57 -3.52 -2.05
CA GLN A 65 3.64 -4.95 -1.77
C GLN A 65 2.26 -5.60 -1.90
N ARG A 66 2.23 -6.91 -2.18
CA ARG A 66 0.97 -7.67 -2.18
C ARG A 66 0.58 -8.00 -0.74
N ALA A 67 -0.68 -7.73 -0.38
CA ALA A 67 -1.21 -8.13 0.92
C ALA A 67 -1.28 -9.67 1.04
N ARG A 68 -0.88 -10.19 2.20
CA ARG A 68 -0.86 -11.64 2.49
C ARG A 68 -1.40 -11.94 3.90
N TYR A 69 -1.66 -13.21 4.18
CA TYR A 69 -1.98 -13.66 5.54
C TYR A 69 -0.69 -14.02 6.27
N SER A 70 -0.58 -13.64 7.54
CA SER A 70 0.59 -13.88 8.38
C SER A 70 0.20 -14.03 9.86
N PRO A 71 0.84 -14.92 10.63
CA PRO A 71 0.69 -14.94 12.08
C PRO A 71 1.38 -13.73 12.76
N GLU A 72 2.40 -13.17 12.12
CA GLU A 72 3.09 -11.96 12.57
C GLU A 72 2.38 -10.71 12.05
N ASN A 73 2.06 -9.79 12.94
CA ASN A 73 1.46 -8.51 12.57
C ASN A 73 2.52 -7.45 12.25
N VAL A 74 2.57 -7.02 10.99
CA VAL A 74 3.40 -5.90 10.52
C VAL A 74 2.55 -4.70 10.07
N GLY A 75 1.24 -4.73 10.36
CA GLY A 75 0.27 -3.73 9.91
C GLY A 75 -0.18 -3.90 8.46
N HIS A 76 -1.05 -2.99 8.04
CA HIS A 76 -1.60 -2.94 6.69
C HIS A 76 -1.35 -1.55 6.07
N PHE A 77 -0.20 -1.41 5.41
CA PHE A 77 0.27 -0.17 4.78
C PHE A 77 -0.79 0.49 3.89
N GLY A 78 -1.41 -0.27 2.98
CA GLY A 78 -2.42 0.27 2.06
C GLY A 78 -3.70 0.79 2.73
N LEU A 79 -3.96 0.42 3.99
CA LEU A 79 -5.09 0.89 4.78
C LEU A 79 -4.67 1.86 5.88
N ALA A 80 -3.36 2.14 5.99
CA ALA A 80 -2.76 2.89 7.11
C ALA A 80 -3.21 2.37 8.50
N ALA A 81 -3.37 1.06 8.66
CA ALA A 81 -3.87 0.43 9.89
C ALA A 81 -2.78 -0.39 10.59
N THR A 82 -2.64 -0.24 11.92
CA THR A 82 -1.67 -1.01 12.72
C THR A 82 -2.10 -2.45 12.94
N TYR A 83 -3.41 -2.69 13.04
CA TYR A 83 -3.99 -4.02 13.21
C TYR A 83 -5.09 -4.21 12.19
N TYR A 84 -4.99 -5.26 11.38
CA TYR A 84 -6.02 -5.60 10.42
C TYR A 84 -6.08 -7.12 10.21
N THR A 85 -7.29 -7.65 10.24
CA THR A 85 -7.59 -9.05 9.93
C THR A 85 -8.90 -9.12 9.16
N HIS A 86 -9.07 -10.20 8.40
CA HIS A 86 -10.35 -10.51 7.79
C HIS A 86 -11.17 -11.37 8.75
N PHE A 87 -12.39 -10.93 9.03
CA PHE A 87 -13.33 -11.62 9.90
C PHE A 87 -14.73 -11.74 9.26
N THR A 88 -15.09 -10.90 8.31
CA THR A 88 -16.47 -10.71 7.88
C THR A 88 -16.96 -11.71 6.82
N SER A 89 -16.20 -12.75 6.46
CA SER A 89 -16.62 -13.70 5.41
C SER A 89 -16.11 -15.14 5.61
N PRO A 90 -16.43 -15.80 6.75
CA PRO A 90 -15.96 -17.14 7.07
C PRO A 90 -16.39 -18.22 6.06
N ILE A 91 -17.53 -18.05 5.38
CA ILE A 91 -18.03 -19.03 4.39
C ILE A 91 -17.11 -19.16 3.16
N ARG A 92 -16.36 -18.10 2.81
CA ARG A 92 -15.61 -18.02 1.53
C ARG A 92 -14.13 -17.62 1.70
N ARG A 93 -13.65 -17.51 2.94
CA ARG A 93 -12.25 -17.19 3.26
C ARG A 93 -11.81 -18.02 4.47
N TYR A 94 -10.92 -18.99 4.22
CA TYR A 94 -10.40 -19.85 5.28
C TYR A 94 -9.76 -19.09 6.46
N PRO A 95 -9.01 -17.98 6.24
CA PRO A 95 -8.46 -17.23 7.37
C PRO A 95 -9.51 -16.62 8.28
N ASP A 96 -10.66 -16.20 7.75
CA ASP A 96 -11.77 -15.72 8.57
C ASP A 96 -12.31 -16.85 9.46
N LEU A 97 -12.43 -18.09 8.94
CA LEU A 97 -12.86 -19.25 9.72
C LEU A 97 -11.95 -19.53 10.92
N VAL A 98 -10.64 -19.32 10.79
CA VAL A 98 -9.66 -19.52 11.88
C VAL A 98 -9.80 -18.46 12.98
N VAL A 99 -10.33 -17.28 12.64
CA VAL A 99 -10.46 -16.14 13.56
C VAL A 99 -11.81 -16.10 14.28
N HIS A 100 -12.85 -16.73 13.72
CA HIS A 100 -14.16 -16.94 14.36
C HIS A 100 -14.07 -17.91 15.53
#